data_AF-A0A7V5K3Y2-F1
#
_entry.id   AF-A0A7V5K3Y2-F1
#
_cell.length_a   1.000
_cell.length_b   1.000
_cell.length_c   1.000
_cell.angle_alpha   90.00
_cell.angle_beta   90.00
_cell.angle_gamma   90.00
#
_symmetry.space_group_name_H-M   'P 1'
#
loop_
_entity.id
_entity.type
_entity.pdbx_description
1 polymer ?
#
loop_
_entity_poly.entity_id
_entity_poly.type
_entity_poly.pdbx_seq_one_letter_code
_entity_poly.pdbx_strand_id
1 'polypeptide(L)'
;MSRGDLPGLGASDLLKGPGIGSGPRRSQRVRARIASIENLIARDPGHRNILGLIQRDHLRLAALSLIRARRVLITSGFPILRAGAGETDGPPGALAIGQALARMGVQVVYLTDRHHEQLFRAIGAEPLIRFRPELLEQDSFSHLLAVERPGRARDRNYYNMRGEEITPLVEPVDQLFLEAESRGTLTIGIGDGGNEVGMGRVFRGVTRAVEHGAKIASTVPTDYVVVSGVSNWGASGLVGALSVICGQDLLPSGEQIRESVMRLVGAGAVDGLSGRAEPSVDGLPLEHTLELVEEIRFHVHPSPLRRVRELPVGVVGAGQSGLAVSRLLLSRGARVRVSDERTVQVPEDLEGCQWELGRHTLEFMRGVELVVRSPGVDPRIPLIRGLRQRGVPVVSELEAAYQLGEPKVVAVTGSLGKRSTIELLGQIMESCSRPIALGGNKGKALSELLLEDPSNWMALAVSSFQMESIVRFRPRVAAILNIRPSHLVRDSAPTETVRIKSRIFMNQGAEDLLILNYDDPRLRPLADKHWGETLWISSREPVDRGAWMEGKTIVLAPQGEVVGRIPWEACVPYEDMLTAVLAAWSLGATPSQLMSAAARLVPPKT
;
A
#
# COMPACT_ATOMS: atom_id res chain seq x y z
N MET A 1 -37.15 -2.49 -12.90
CA MET A 1 -36.79 -3.67 -12.10
C MET A 1 -35.66 -3.25 -11.16
N SER A 2 -35.83 -3.47 -9.86
CA SER A 2 -34.87 -3.07 -8.82
C SER A 2 -33.54 -3.83 -8.98
N ARG A 3 -32.42 -3.16 -8.66
CA ARG A 3 -31.05 -3.70 -8.61
C ARG A 3 -30.89 -4.79 -7.52
N GLY A 4 -31.54 -5.93 -7.71
CA GLY A 4 -31.38 -7.14 -6.92
C GLY A 4 -30.73 -8.29 -7.71
N ASP A 5 -30.89 -8.30 -9.04
CA ASP A 5 -30.51 -9.45 -9.87
C ASP A 5 -29.83 -9.00 -11.16
N LEU A 6 -28.53 -8.74 -11.11
CA LEU A 6 -27.67 -8.91 -12.28
C LEU A 6 -27.01 -10.30 -12.13
N PRO A 7 -27.01 -11.16 -13.15
CA PRO A 7 -26.35 -12.46 -13.06
C PRO A 7 -24.85 -12.21 -12.83
N GLY A 8 -24.39 -12.61 -11.64
CA GLY A 8 -23.01 -12.47 -11.21
C GLY A 8 -22.07 -13.20 -12.15
N LEU A 9 -21.37 -12.46 -13.01
CA LEU A 9 -20.12 -12.93 -13.60
C LEU A 9 -19.11 -13.06 -12.48
N GLY A 10 -18.92 -14.28 -11.98
CA GLY A 10 -17.96 -14.57 -10.92
C GLY A 10 -16.56 -14.10 -11.31
N ALA A 11 -15.81 -13.57 -10.35
CA ALA A 11 -14.41 -13.15 -10.52
C ALA A 11 -13.50 -14.27 -11.09
N SER A 12 -13.95 -15.53 -11.02
CA SER A 12 -13.35 -16.70 -11.65
C SER A 12 -13.40 -16.69 -13.19
N ASP A 13 -14.40 -16.06 -13.81
CA ASP A 13 -14.59 -16.06 -15.27
C ASP A 13 -13.83 -14.93 -15.98
N LEU A 14 -13.42 -13.90 -15.24
CA LEU A 14 -12.54 -12.83 -15.74
C LEU A 14 -11.07 -13.28 -15.88
N LEU A 15 -10.68 -14.38 -15.24
CA LEU A 15 -9.32 -14.94 -15.28
C LEU A 15 -9.12 -16.02 -16.37
N LYS A 16 -10.15 -16.36 -17.16
CA LYS A 16 -10.10 -17.38 -18.21
C LYS A 16 -9.65 -16.84 -19.58
N GLY A 17 -8.64 -15.96 -19.60
CA GLY A 17 -7.98 -15.52 -20.84
C GLY A 17 -6.86 -16.48 -21.27
N PRO A 18 -6.53 -16.59 -22.57
CA PRO A 18 -5.50 -17.51 -23.04
C PRO A 18 -4.14 -17.10 -22.46
N GLY A 19 -3.58 -17.94 -21.58
CA GLY A 19 -2.27 -17.72 -20.93
C GLY A 19 -2.29 -17.43 -19.43
N ILE A 20 -3.47 -17.25 -18.81
CA ILE A 20 -3.59 -16.99 -17.36
C ILE A 20 -3.86 -18.32 -16.63
N GLY A 21 -2.81 -19.00 -16.18
CA GLY A 21 -2.94 -20.25 -15.40
C GLY A 21 -3.91 -20.12 -14.21
N SER A 22 -4.96 -20.92 -14.21
CA SER A 22 -6.13 -20.80 -13.33
C SER A 22 -6.02 -21.65 -12.06
N GLY A 23 -5.30 -21.13 -11.05
CA GLY A 23 -5.23 -21.73 -9.71
C GLY A 23 -5.69 -20.77 -8.61
N PRO A 24 -6.47 -21.22 -7.60
CA PRO A 24 -7.02 -20.34 -6.55
C PRO A 24 -5.95 -19.56 -5.78
N ARG A 25 -4.79 -20.18 -5.51
CA ARG A 25 -3.64 -19.51 -4.86
C ARG A 25 -3.02 -18.38 -5.69
N ARG A 26 -3.02 -18.48 -7.03
CA ARG A 26 -2.49 -17.43 -7.91
C ARG A 26 -3.42 -16.22 -7.94
N SER A 27 -4.73 -16.47 -8.03
CA SER A 27 -5.76 -15.42 -7.97
C SER A 27 -5.70 -14.63 -6.67
N GLN A 28 -5.54 -15.33 -5.54
CA GLN A 28 -5.42 -14.69 -4.22
C GLN A 28 -4.16 -13.82 -4.09
N ARG A 29 -3.02 -14.26 -4.65
CA ARG A 29 -1.77 -13.48 -4.67
C ARG A 29 -1.87 -12.24 -5.54
N VAL A 30 -2.49 -12.34 -6.72
CA VAL A 30 -2.75 -11.19 -7.59
C VAL A 30 -3.62 -10.16 -6.87
N ARG A 31 -4.73 -10.62 -6.26
CA ARG A 31 -5.61 -9.75 -5.48
C ARG A 31 -4.84 -9.04 -4.38
N ALA A 32 -4.09 -9.76 -3.55
CA ALA A 32 -3.33 -9.15 -2.45
C ALA A 32 -2.31 -8.10 -2.92
N ARG A 33 -1.63 -8.32 -4.06
CA ARG A 33 -0.67 -7.35 -4.62
C ARG A 33 -1.36 -6.07 -5.10
N ILE A 34 -2.47 -6.19 -5.81
CA ILE A 34 -3.25 -5.03 -6.27
C ILE A 34 -3.82 -4.27 -5.09
N ALA A 35 -4.25 -5.01 -4.07
CA ALA A 35 -4.70 -4.45 -2.82
C ALA A 35 -3.54 -3.63 -2.18
N SER A 36 -2.34 -4.18 -2.01
CA SER A 36 -1.18 -3.39 -1.56
C SER A 36 -0.95 -2.10 -2.37
N ILE A 37 -1.12 -2.15 -3.70
CA ILE A 37 -1.04 -0.96 -4.57
C ILE A 37 -2.16 0.04 -4.24
N GLU A 38 -3.41 -0.41 -4.05
CA GLU A 38 -4.54 0.44 -3.63
C GLU A 38 -4.24 1.16 -2.30
N ASN A 39 -3.60 0.47 -1.35
CA ASN A 39 -3.15 1.07 -0.10
C ASN A 39 -2.02 2.10 -0.26
N LEU A 40 -1.13 1.92 -1.24
CA LEU A 40 -0.06 2.88 -1.53
C LEU A 40 -0.63 4.19 -2.09
N ILE A 41 -1.53 4.11 -3.07
CA ILE A 41 -2.12 5.28 -3.71
C ILE A 41 -3.12 6.01 -2.80
N ALA A 42 -3.66 5.31 -1.80
CA ALA A 42 -4.56 5.84 -0.77
C ALA A 42 -3.87 6.74 0.27
N ARG A 43 -2.54 6.88 0.25
CA ARG A 43 -1.82 7.80 1.13
C ARG A 43 -2.32 9.22 0.86
N ASP A 44 -2.76 9.92 1.91
CA ASP A 44 -3.31 11.28 1.83
C ASP A 44 -2.35 12.30 2.46
N PRO A 45 -1.27 12.69 1.75
CA PRO A 45 -0.32 13.67 2.25
C PRO A 45 -0.91 15.08 2.34
N GLY A 46 -1.97 15.37 1.56
CA GLY A 46 -2.69 16.63 1.58
C GLY A 46 -3.70 16.76 2.72
N HIS A 47 -3.90 15.70 3.53
CA HIS A 47 -4.85 15.65 4.64
C HIS A 47 -6.30 16.05 4.23
N ARG A 48 -6.71 15.65 3.02
CA ARG A 48 -8.03 15.93 2.44
C ARG A 48 -9.16 15.08 3.03
N ASN A 49 -8.85 14.18 3.97
CA ASN A 49 -9.78 13.23 4.60
C ASN A 49 -10.40 12.23 3.61
N ILE A 50 -9.66 11.91 2.54
CA ILE A 50 -10.15 11.05 1.45
C ILE A 50 -10.16 9.56 1.81
N LEU A 51 -9.50 9.19 2.91
CA LEU A 51 -9.38 7.79 3.35
C LEU A 51 -10.76 7.11 3.55
N GLY A 52 -11.74 7.86 4.06
CA GLY A 52 -13.11 7.36 4.24
C GLY A 52 -13.92 7.27 2.93
N LEU A 53 -13.38 7.81 1.83
CA LEU A 53 -14.02 7.77 0.51
C LEU A 53 -13.60 6.54 -0.31
N ILE A 54 -12.49 5.88 0.06
CA ILE A 54 -11.93 4.77 -0.71
C ILE A 54 -12.95 3.65 -0.88
N GLN A 55 -13.25 3.33 -2.13
CA GLN A 55 -14.04 2.17 -2.50
C GLN A 55 -13.11 0.98 -2.74
N ARG A 56 -13.00 0.11 -1.72
CA ARG A 56 -12.10 -1.03 -1.74
C ARG A 56 -12.34 -1.96 -2.93
N ASP A 57 -11.27 -2.52 -3.47
CA ASP A 57 -11.25 -3.46 -4.59
C ASP A 57 -11.64 -2.85 -5.95
N HIS A 58 -12.03 -1.56 -6.00
CA HIS A 58 -12.33 -0.88 -7.26
C HIS A 58 -11.11 -0.74 -8.16
N LEU A 59 -9.91 -0.57 -7.60
CA LEU A 59 -8.68 -0.56 -8.39
C LEU A 59 -8.52 -1.87 -9.19
N ARG A 60 -8.77 -3.00 -8.53
CA ARG A 60 -8.70 -4.33 -9.16
C ARG A 60 -9.79 -4.51 -10.20
N LEU A 61 -11.02 -4.08 -9.91
CA LEU A 61 -12.14 -4.22 -10.84
C LEU A 61 -11.97 -3.34 -12.08
N ALA A 62 -11.51 -2.10 -11.92
CA ALA A 62 -11.15 -1.21 -13.02
C ALA A 62 -10.03 -1.80 -13.90
N ALA A 63 -8.98 -2.35 -13.28
CA ALA A 63 -7.91 -3.00 -14.03
C ALA A 63 -8.40 -4.23 -14.80
N LEU A 64 -9.26 -5.07 -14.18
CA LEU A 64 -9.81 -6.26 -14.82
C LEU A 64 -10.75 -5.93 -15.99
N SER A 65 -11.56 -4.88 -15.89
CA SER A 65 -12.42 -4.47 -17.01
C SER A 65 -11.60 -4.04 -18.23
N LEU A 66 -10.49 -3.33 -17.98
CA LEU A 66 -9.58 -2.86 -19.03
C LEU A 66 -8.80 -3.97 -19.76
N ILE A 67 -8.68 -5.18 -19.19
CA ILE A 67 -8.05 -6.32 -19.89
C ILE A 67 -8.77 -6.67 -21.19
N ARG A 68 -10.09 -6.42 -21.27
CA ARG A 68 -10.91 -6.68 -22.45
C ARG A 68 -11.26 -5.40 -23.21
N ALA A 69 -10.64 -4.27 -22.88
CA ALA A 69 -10.84 -3.03 -23.59
C ALA A 69 -10.37 -3.17 -25.05
N ARG A 70 -11.09 -2.52 -25.96
CA ARG A 70 -10.73 -2.45 -27.39
C ARG A 70 -10.35 -1.04 -27.79
N ARG A 71 -11.18 -0.10 -27.36
CA ARG A 71 -11.00 1.34 -27.57
C ARG A 71 -11.41 2.09 -26.31
N VAL A 72 -10.57 2.99 -25.84
CA VAL A 72 -10.74 3.72 -24.59
C VAL A 72 -10.58 5.21 -24.86
N LEU A 73 -11.56 5.99 -24.41
CA LEU A 73 -11.44 7.44 -24.32
C LEU A 73 -10.92 7.81 -22.94
N ILE A 74 -9.79 8.51 -22.89
CA ILE A 74 -9.18 9.01 -21.66
C ILE A 74 -9.33 10.52 -21.63
N THR A 75 -9.82 11.04 -20.52
CA THR A 75 -10.00 12.48 -20.31
C THR A 75 -9.32 12.94 -19.03
N SER A 76 -8.65 14.08 -19.08
CA SER A 76 -8.02 14.71 -17.92
C SER A 76 -7.79 16.20 -18.17
N GLY A 77 -7.73 16.97 -17.09
CA GLY A 77 -7.44 18.40 -17.10
C GLY A 77 -8.31 19.13 -16.09
N PHE A 78 -7.65 19.82 -15.15
CA PHE A 78 -8.27 20.69 -14.17
C PHE A 78 -7.70 22.13 -14.30
N PRO A 79 -8.55 23.17 -14.37
CA PRO A 79 -8.08 24.56 -14.47
C PRO A 79 -7.79 25.20 -13.11
N ILE A 80 -6.70 25.96 -13.01
CA ILE A 80 -6.33 26.75 -11.83
C ILE A 80 -6.64 28.23 -12.06
N LEU A 81 -7.79 28.67 -11.54
CA LEU A 81 -8.33 30.04 -11.71
C LEU A 81 -7.30 31.15 -11.53
N ARG A 82 -6.63 31.17 -10.37
CA ARG A 82 -5.66 32.23 -10.01
C ARG A 82 -4.45 32.32 -10.94
N ALA A 83 -4.11 31.23 -11.64
CA ALA A 83 -2.97 31.16 -12.53
C ALA A 83 -3.38 31.27 -14.01
N GLY A 84 -4.67 31.10 -14.33
CA GLY A 84 -5.17 31.06 -15.70
C GLY A 84 -4.57 29.89 -16.51
N ALA A 85 -4.17 28.81 -15.84
CA ALA A 85 -3.42 27.70 -16.41
C ALA A 85 -4.02 26.34 -16.01
N GLY A 86 -3.67 25.28 -16.73
CA GLY A 86 -3.92 23.91 -16.31
C GLY A 86 -2.91 23.43 -15.26
N GLU A 87 -3.27 22.40 -14.51
CA GLU A 87 -2.39 21.86 -13.46
C GLU A 87 -1.51 20.69 -13.88
N THR A 88 -0.59 20.31 -12.99
CA THR A 88 0.33 19.17 -13.14
C THR A 88 -0.28 17.82 -12.72
N ASP A 89 -1.39 17.81 -11.96
CA ASP A 89 -2.12 16.57 -11.65
C ASP A 89 -3.10 16.19 -12.76
N GLY A 90 -3.17 14.89 -13.07
CA GLY A 90 -4.02 14.35 -14.12
C GLY A 90 -3.30 14.00 -15.44
N PRO A 91 -2.82 14.98 -16.24
CA PRO A 91 -2.27 14.70 -17.57
C PRO A 91 -1.13 13.68 -17.61
N PRO A 92 -0.13 13.69 -16.71
CA PRO A 92 0.89 12.63 -16.67
C PRO A 92 0.30 11.23 -16.43
N GLY A 93 -0.68 11.14 -15.51
CA GLY A 93 -1.39 9.90 -15.21
C GLY A 93 -2.23 9.39 -16.37
N ALA A 94 -2.96 10.28 -17.04
CA ALA A 94 -3.71 9.97 -18.25
C ALA A 94 -2.78 9.46 -19.38
N LEU A 95 -1.64 10.12 -19.58
CA LEU A 95 -0.63 9.66 -20.54
C LEU A 95 -0.10 8.28 -20.18
N ALA A 96 0.24 8.03 -18.92
CA ALA A 96 0.75 6.74 -18.44
C ALA A 96 -0.25 5.60 -18.67
N ILE A 97 -1.55 5.82 -18.37
CA ILE A 97 -2.61 4.84 -18.64
C ILE A 97 -2.72 4.58 -20.14
N GLY A 98 -2.77 5.62 -20.97
CA GLY A 98 -2.93 5.45 -22.40
C GLY A 98 -1.72 4.77 -23.06
N GLN A 99 -0.50 5.06 -22.63
CA GLN A 99 0.69 4.34 -23.07
C GLN A 99 0.66 2.86 -22.66
N ALA A 100 0.22 2.55 -21.44
CA ALA A 100 0.07 1.17 -20.99
C ALA A 100 -0.98 0.40 -21.82
N LEU A 101 -2.14 1.01 -22.05
CA LEU A 101 -3.22 0.45 -22.87
C LEU A 101 -2.79 0.27 -24.34
N ALA A 102 -2.09 1.24 -24.93
CA ALA A 102 -1.53 1.12 -26.28
C ALA A 102 -0.54 -0.05 -26.40
N ARG A 103 0.33 -0.27 -25.39
CA ARG A 103 1.22 -1.46 -25.34
C ARG A 103 0.45 -2.78 -25.24
N MET A 104 -0.77 -2.76 -24.68
CA MET A 104 -1.68 -3.90 -24.65
C MET A 104 -2.50 -4.06 -25.95
N GLY A 105 -2.27 -3.22 -26.97
CA GLY A 105 -2.99 -3.26 -28.24
C GLY A 105 -4.36 -2.58 -28.21
N VAL A 106 -4.65 -1.79 -27.18
CA VAL A 106 -5.90 -1.05 -27.04
C VAL A 106 -5.78 0.30 -27.75
N GLN A 107 -6.80 0.67 -28.53
CA GLN A 107 -6.84 1.99 -29.15
C GLN A 107 -7.18 3.06 -28.12
N VAL A 108 -6.36 4.10 -28.02
CA VAL A 108 -6.53 5.18 -27.05
C VAL A 108 -6.87 6.48 -27.77
N VAL A 109 -7.88 7.18 -27.25
CA VAL A 109 -8.26 8.53 -27.68
C VAL A 109 -8.19 9.44 -26.46
N TYR A 110 -7.46 10.54 -26.55
CA TYR A 110 -7.44 11.56 -25.51
C TYR A 110 -8.49 12.63 -25.80
N LEU A 111 -9.21 13.07 -24.78
CA LEU A 111 -10.13 14.21 -24.83
C LEU A 111 -9.74 15.22 -23.75
N THR A 112 -9.46 16.45 -24.14
CA THR A 112 -9.22 17.53 -23.19
C THR A 112 -9.84 18.86 -23.62
N ASP A 113 -9.67 19.88 -22.78
CA ASP A 113 -10.24 21.20 -22.99
C ASP A 113 -9.21 22.11 -23.66
N ARG A 114 -9.65 23.24 -24.21
CA ARG A 114 -8.77 24.19 -24.90
C ARG A 114 -7.60 24.66 -24.03
N HIS A 115 -7.81 24.80 -22.72
CA HIS A 115 -6.78 25.23 -21.76
C HIS A 115 -5.69 24.18 -21.51
N HIS A 116 -5.96 22.90 -21.82
CA HIS A 116 -5.03 21.78 -21.60
C HIS A 116 -4.49 21.18 -22.89
N GLU A 117 -4.94 21.64 -24.06
CA GLU A 117 -4.45 21.16 -25.36
C GLU A 117 -2.92 21.23 -25.46
N GLN A 118 -2.34 22.41 -25.21
CA GLN A 118 -0.90 22.63 -25.32
C GLN A 118 -0.12 21.77 -24.31
N LEU A 119 -0.70 21.55 -23.14
CA LEU A 119 -0.13 20.70 -22.09
C LEU A 119 -0.05 19.23 -22.54
N PHE A 120 -1.13 18.69 -23.08
CA PHE A 120 -1.17 17.33 -23.63
C PHE A 120 -0.21 17.17 -24.82
N ARG A 121 -0.17 18.14 -25.74
CA ARG A 121 0.77 18.13 -26.87
C ARG A 121 2.22 18.16 -26.39
N ALA A 122 2.52 18.95 -25.37
CA ALA A 122 3.87 19.05 -24.81
C ALA A 122 4.38 17.72 -24.26
N ILE A 123 3.51 16.89 -23.68
CA ILE A 123 3.87 15.54 -23.17
C ILE A 123 3.76 14.43 -24.23
N GLY A 124 3.49 14.78 -25.49
CA GLY A 124 3.44 13.84 -26.61
C GLY A 124 2.11 13.10 -26.78
N ALA A 125 1.01 13.65 -26.26
CA ALA A 125 -0.34 13.18 -26.55
C ALA A 125 -1.03 14.10 -27.57
N GLU A 126 -1.90 13.54 -28.40
CA GLU A 126 -2.73 14.29 -29.36
C GLU A 126 -4.20 14.22 -28.92
N PRO A 127 -4.71 15.24 -28.20
CA PRO A 127 -6.07 15.22 -27.71
C PRO A 127 -7.06 15.75 -28.75
N LEU A 128 -8.28 15.21 -28.70
CA LEU A 128 -9.48 15.92 -29.15
C LEU A 128 -9.75 17.07 -28.18
N ILE A 129 -10.07 18.26 -28.70
CA ILE A 129 -10.11 19.51 -27.88
C ILE A 129 -11.54 20.03 -27.69
N ARG A 130 -12.52 19.43 -28.37
CA ARG A 130 -13.92 19.82 -28.29
C ARG A 130 -14.76 18.64 -27.86
N PHE A 131 -15.50 18.83 -26.77
CA PHE A 131 -16.61 17.97 -26.45
C PHE A 131 -17.62 18.01 -27.61
N ARG A 132 -18.06 16.83 -28.03
CA ARG A 132 -19.18 16.64 -28.94
C ARG A 132 -20.05 15.52 -28.36
N PRO A 133 -21.35 15.75 -28.12
CA PRO A 133 -22.21 14.72 -27.54
C PRO A 133 -22.28 13.47 -28.42
N GLU A 134 -22.07 13.61 -29.73
CA GLU A 134 -22.08 12.50 -30.68
C GLU A 134 -20.83 11.61 -30.62
N LEU A 135 -19.82 11.94 -29.81
CA LEU A 135 -18.60 11.11 -29.67
C LEU A 135 -18.92 9.66 -29.30
N LEU A 136 -19.90 9.43 -28.44
CA LEU A 136 -20.32 8.07 -28.08
C LEU A 136 -21.13 7.36 -29.18
N GLU A 137 -21.67 8.11 -30.14
CA GLU A 137 -22.48 7.56 -31.24
C GLU A 137 -21.62 7.19 -32.44
N GLN A 138 -20.61 8.02 -32.72
CA GLN A 138 -19.73 7.87 -33.88
C GLN A 138 -18.57 6.91 -33.62
N ASP A 139 -18.13 6.81 -32.36
CA ASP A 139 -16.98 6.04 -31.96
C ASP A 139 -17.39 4.98 -30.92
N SER A 140 -17.28 3.69 -31.28
CA SER A 140 -17.60 2.58 -30.38
C SER A 140 -16.54 2.42 -29.28
N PHE A 141 -16.63 3.21 -28.22
CA PHE A 141 -15.76 3.09 -27.05
C PHE A 141 -16.20 1.93 -26.16
N SER A 142 -15.25 1.08 -25.77
CA SER A 142 -15.50 0.05 -24.76
C SER A 142 -15.45 0.61 -23.34
N HIS A 143 -14.64 1.66 -23.13
CA HIS A 143 -14.48 2.31 -21.85
C HIS A 143 -14.30 3.82 -21.99
N LEU A 144 -14.79 4.57 -20.99
CA LEU A 144 -14.40 5.94 -20.71
C LEU A 144 -13.62 5.98 -19.40
N LEU A 145 -12.56 6.79 -19.37
CA LEU A 145 -11.70 6.93 -18.21
C LEU A 145 -11.42 8.40 -17.93
N ALA A 146 -11.75 8.86 -16.73
CA ALA A 146 -11.45 10.19 -16.24
C ALA A 146 -10.30 10.14 -15.22
N VAL A 147 -9.32 11.03 -15.36
CA VAL A 147 -8.25 11.29 -14.37
C VAL A 147 -8.23 12.77 -14.06
N GLU A 148 -8.50 13.18 -12.83
CA GLU A 148 -8.46 14.60 -12.45
C GLU A 148 -9.26 15.49 -13.42
N ARG A 149 -10.51 15.11 -13.63
CA ARG A 149 -11.43 15.76 -14.55
C ARG A 149 -12.59 16.33 -13.75
N PRO A 150 -12.85 17.65 -13.76
CA PRO A 150 -13.99 18.23 -13.08
C PRO A 150 -15.31 17.53 -13.42
N GLY A 151 -16.10 17.22 -12.40
CA GLY A 151 -17.46 16.68 -12.53
C GLY A 151 -18.48 17.65 -11.96
N ARG A 152 -19.63 17.80 -12.62
CA ARG A 152 -20.65 18.77 -12.21
C ARG A 152 -21.21 18.49 -10.81
N ALA A 153 -21.38 19.55 -10.04
CA ALA A 153 -22.07 19.53 -8.75
C ALA A 153 -23.60 19.46 -8.93
N ARG A 154 -24.35 19.48 -7.81
CA ARG A 154 -25.82 19.36 -7.82
C ARG A 154 -26.54 20.43 -8.63
N ASP A 155 -25.99 21.63 -8.67
CA ASP A 155 -26.51 22.77 -9.42
C ASP A 155 -26.01 22.80 -10.88
N ARG A 156 -25.29 21.75 -11.31
CA ARG A 156 -24.69 21.57 -12.64
C ARG A 156 -23.50 22.48 -12.94
N ASN A 157 -23.03 23.26 -11.97
CA ASN A 157 -21.79 24.01 -12.08
C ASN A 157 -20.58 23.16 -11.71
N TYR A 158 -19.39 23.65 -12.04
CA TYR A 158 -18.11 23.03 -11.67
C TYR A 158 -17.41 23.89 -10.64
N TYR A 159 -16.77 23.26 -9.65
CA TYR A 159 -16.10 23.95 -8.55
C TYR A 159 -14.70 23.39 -8.33
N ASN A 160 -13.77 24.26 -7.95
CA ASN A 160 -12.49 23.82 -7.39
C ASN A 160 -12.61 23.49 -5.88
N MET A 161 -11.54 23.00 -5.28
CA MET A 161 -11.51 22.62 -3.85
C MET A 161 -11.76 23.80 -2.88
N ARG A 162 -11.60 25.06 -3.32
CA ARG A 162 -11.94 26.27 -2.54
C ARG A 162 -13.42 26.66 -2.65
N GLY A 163 -14.22 25.91 -3.39
CA GLY A 163 -15.62 26.23 -3.66
C GLY A 163 -15.81 27.38 -4.65
N GLU A 164 -14.77 27.76 -5.39
CA GLU A 164 -14.82 28.76 -6.45
C GLU A 164 -15.35 28.11 -7.74
N GLU A 165 -16.24 28.80 -8.44
CA GLU A 165 -16.84 28.28 -9.68
C GLU A 165 -15.81 28.32 -10.83
N ILE A 166 -15.67 27.21 -11.54
CA ILE A 166 -14.78 27.05 -12.70
C ILE A 166 -15.53 26.72 -13.99
N THR A 167 -16.87 26.73 -13.99
CA THR A 167 -17.72 26.38 -15.15
C THR A 167 -17.29 27.05 -16.46
N PRO A 168 -16.93 28.34 -16.52
CA PRO A 168 -16.54 28.98 -17.78
C PRO A 168 -15.24 28.41 -18.40
N LEU A 169 -14.47 27.64 -17.65
CA LEU A 169 -13.17 27.08 -18.05
C LEU A 169 -13.22 25.58 -18.35
N VAL A 170 -14.36 24.93 -18.14
CA VAL A 170 -14.51 23.48 -18.20
C VAL A 170 -15.48 23.10 -19.31
N GLU A 171 -15.04 22.24 -20.23
CA GLU A 171 -15.96 21.63 -21.20
C GLU A 171 -16.80 20.54 -20.51
N PRO A 172 -18.08 20.35 -20.87
CA PRO A 172 -19.00 19.42 -20.20
C PRO A 172 -18.76 17.94 -20.59
N VAL A 173 -17.50 17.51 -20.57
CA VAL A 173 -17.05 16.15 -20.91
C VAL A 173 -17.66 15.09 -19.98
N ASP A 174 -17.99 15.47 -18.75
CA ASP A 174 -18.66 14.61 -17.78
C ASP A 174 -20.05 14.11 -18.25
N GLN A 175 -20.67 14.79 -19.23
CA GLN A 175 -21.89 14.34 -19.89
C GLN A 175 -21.72 12.96 -20.54
N LEU A 176 -20.55 12.66 -21.11
CA LEU A 176 -20.27 11.35 -21.72
C LEU A 176 -20.38 10.22 -20.68
N PHE A 177 -19.99 10.49 -19.44
CA PHE A 177 -20.04 9.50 -18.35
C PHE A 177 -21.47 9.24 -17.87
N LEU A 178 -22.32 10.27 -17.87
CA LEU A 178 -23.74 10.13 -17.57
C LEU A 178 -24.51 9.33 -18.63
N GLU A 179 -24.05 9.36 -19.88
CA GLU A 179 -24.68 8.68 -21.01
C GLU A 179 -24.12 7.26 -21.27
N ALA A 180 -22.96 6.94 -20.69
CA ALA A 180 -22.20 5.71 -20.97
C ALA A 180 -22.99 4.41 -20.71
N GLU A 181 -23.78 4.34 -19.63
CA GLU A 181 -24.58 3.15 -19.28
C GLU A 181 -25.56 2.79 -20.39
N SER A 182 -26.25 3.80 -20.94
CA SER A 182 -27.22 3.61 -22.04
C SER A 182 -26.58 3.07 -23.33
N ARG A 183 -25.26 3.17 -23.45
CA ARG A 183 -24.45 2.74 -24.61
C ARG A 183 -23.65 1.46 -24.34
N GLY A 184 -23.75 0.87 -23.15
CA GLY A 184 -22.97 -0.31 -22.76
C GLY A 184 -21.48 -0.05 -22.60
N THR A 185 -21.09 1.21 -22.35
CA THR A 185 -19.70 1.63 -22.17
C THR A 185 -19.35 1.66 -20.69
N LEU A 186 -18.28 0.97 -20.30
CA LEU A 186 -17.83 0.98 -18.90
C LEU A 186 -17.09 2.27 -18.55
N THR A 187 -17.25 2.75 -17.31
CA THR A 187 -16.69 4.02 -16.87
C THR A 187 -15.77 3.87 -15.67
N ILE A 188 -14.62 4.54 -15.73
CA ILE A 188 -13.63 4.56 -14.65
C ILE A 188 -13.34 6.03 -14.31
N GLY A 189 -13.39 6.37 -13.02
CA GLY A 189 -13.02 7.70 -12.52
C GLY A 189 -11.87 7.60 -11.53
N ILE A 190 -10.89 8.49 -11.67
CA ILE A 190 -9.77 8.65 -10.73
C ILE A 190 -9.79 10.09 -10.24
N GLY A 191 -9.87 10.26 -8.93
CA GLY A 191 -9.96 11.56 -8.26
C GLY A 191 -9.38 11.52 -6.85
N ASP A 192 -9.09 12.70 -6.31
CA ASP A 192 -8.47 12.90 -5.01
C ASP A 192 -9.13 13.99 -4.15
N GLY A 193 -10.06 14.77 -4.71
CA GLY A 193 -10.69 15.93 -4.06
C GLY A 193 -12.20 15.76 -3.79
N GLY A 194 -12.92 14.98 -4.62
CA GLY A 194 -14.36 14.76 -4.51
C GLY A 194 -15.23 15.56 -5.49
N ASN A 195 -14.63 16.48 -6.24
CA ASN A 195 -15.25 17.34 -7.25
C ASN A 195 -14.98 16.86 -8.69
N GLU A 196 -14.43 15.66 -8.85
CA GLU A 196 -14.07 15.06 -10.13
C GLU A 196 -15.11 14.03 -10.60
N VAL A 197 -15.06 13.70 -11.89
CA VAL A 197 -15.84 12.61 -12.49
C VAL A 197 -15.53 11.28 -11.78
N GLY A 198 -16.59 10.57 -11.37
CA GLY A 198 -16.51 9.32 -10.61
C GLY A 198 -16.79 9.48 -9.12
N MET A 199 -16.50 10.66 -8.56
CA MET A 199 -16.72 10.94 -7.14
C MET A 199 -18.20 10.99 -6.76
N GLY A 200 -19.12 11.05 -7.73
CA GLY A 200 -20.56 10.87 -7.51
C GLY A 200 -20.92 9.52 -6.87
N ARG A 201 -20.06 8.50 -7.01
CA ARG A 201 -20.23 7.21 -6.33
C ARG A 201 -20.00 7.29 -4.82
N VAL A 202 -19.18 8.24 -4.38
CA VAL A 202 -18.83 8.51 -2.98
C VAL A 202 -19.39 9.85 -2.50
N PHE A 203 -20.38 10.39 -3.21
CA PHE A 203 -20.98 11.70 -3.00
C PHE A 203 -21.26 12.01 -1.52
N ARG A 204 -21.95 11.09 -0.82
CA ARG A 204 -22.31 11.29 0.60
C ARG A 204 -21.07 11.38 1.49
N GLY A 205 -20.03 10.62 1.19
CA GLY A 205 -18.74 10.69 1.88
C GLY A 205 -18.10 12.06 1.67
N VAL A 206 -18.02 12.52 0.41
CA VAL A 206 -17.44 13.83 0.07
C VAL A 206 -18.17 14.95 0.81
N THR A 207 -19.51 14.98 0.77
CA THR A 207 -20.29 16.02 1.45
C THR A 207 -20.08 16.10 2.96
N ARG A 208 -19.60 15.02 3.60
CA ARG A 208 -19.39 14.94 5.05
C ARG A 208 -17.94 15.17 5.45
N ALA A 209 -17.00 14.68 4.63
CA ALA A 209 -15.59 14.57 5.01
C ALA A 209 -14.70 15.65 4.40
N VAL A 210 -15.10 16.21 3.25
CA VAL A 210 -14.29 17.17 2.49
C VAL A 210 -14.75 18.60 2.78
N GLU A 211 -13.79 19.50 2.95
CA GLU A 211 -14.06 20.94 3.10
C GLU A 211 -14.83 21.48 1.88
N HIS A 212 -15.86 22.29 2.12
CA HIS A 212 -16.83 22.71 1.10
C HIS A 212 -17.58 21.58 0.37
N GLY A 213 -17.48 20.32 0.83
CA GLY A 213 -18.02 19.13 0.15
C GLY A 213 -19.51 19.23 -0.20
N ALA A 214 -20.33 19.88 0.63
CA ALA A 214 -21.75 20.09 0.35
C ALA A 214 -22.03 20.88 -0.95
N LYS A 215 -21.09 21.76 -1.33
CA LYS A 215 -21.14 22.56 -2.56
C LYS A 215 -20.44 21.87 -3.72
N ILE A 216 -19.21 21.40 -3.48
CA ILE A 216 -18.30 21.00 -4.58
C ILE A 216 -18.46 19.55 -5.02
N ALA A 217 -19.11 18.69 -4.21
CA ALA A 217 -19.19 17.27 -4.50
C ALA A 217 -19.77 17.01 -5.90
N SER A 218 -18.97 16.34 -6.73
CA SER A 218 -19.38 15.92 -8.07
C SER A 218 -20.52 14.92 -7.96
N THR A 219 -21.54 15.09 -8.80
CA THR A 219 -22.69 14.19 -8.88
C THR A 219 -22.52 13.07 -9.90
N VAL A 220 -21.40 13.07 -10.64
CA VAL A 220 -21.17 12.17 -11.77
C VAL A 220 -20.55 10.86 -11.27
N PRO A 221 -21.29 9.74 -11.29
CA PRO A 221 -20.74 8.45 -10.86
C PRO A 221 -19.99 7.76 -12.00
N THR A 222 -19.22 6.74 -11.64
CA THR A 222 -18.63 5.77 -12.58
C THR A 222 -18.84 4.34 -12.09
N ASP A 223 -18.67 3.36 -12.98
CA ASP A 223 -18.76 1.93 -12.65
C ASP A 223 -17.68 1.53 -11.65
N TYR A 224 -16.47 2.08 -11.83
CA TYR A 224 -15.38 1.97 -10.88
C TYR A 224 -14.80 3.35 -10.58
N VAL A 225 -14.58 3.62 -9.30
CA VAL A 225 -13.92 4.85 -8.83
C VAL A 225 -12.67 4.47 -8.06
N VAL A 226 -11.54 5.06 -8.42
CA VAL A 226 -10.26 4.95 -7.73
C VAL A 226 -10.03 6.27 -7.00
N VAL A 227 -10.14 6.22 -5.67
CA VAL A 227 -9.81 7.37 -4.83
C VAL A 227 -8.34 7.23 -4.42
N SER A 228 -7.54 8.27 -4.66
CA SER A 228 -6.11 8.33 -4.34
C SER A 228 -5.75 9.66 -3.72
N GLY A 229 -4.59 9.77 -3.09
CA GLY A 229 -4.14 11.04 -2.51
C GLY A 229 -3.45 12.00 -3.46
N VAL A 230 -3.24 11.59 -4.72
CA VAL A 230 -2.92 12.41 -5.90
C VAL A 230 -3.49 11.63 -7.09
N SER A 231 -4.19 12.25 -8.04
CA SER A 231 -4.80 11.52 -9.16
C SER A 231 -3.78 10.82 -10.06
N ASN A 232 -2.60 11.42 -10.27
CA ASN A 232 -1.46 10.78 -10.92
C ASN A 232 -0.99 9.50 -10.20
N TRP A 233 -1.13 9.42 -8.86
CA TRP A 233 -0.85 8.20 -8.10
C TRP A 233 -1.92 7.15 -8.36
N GLY A 234 -3.20 7.54 -8.37
CA GLY A 234 -4.30 6.65 -8.74
C GLY A 234 -4.14 6.05 -10.14
N ALA A 235 -3.73 6.87 -11.10
CA ALA A 235 -3.41 6.42 -12.45
C ALA A 235 -2.23 5.44 -12.48
N SER A 236 -1.15 5.74 -11.76
CA SER A 236 -0.01 4.84 -11.58
C SER A 236 -0.41 3.53 -10.90
N GLY A 237 -1.32 3.58 -9.93
CA GLY A 237 -1.90 2.42 -9.29
C GLY A 237 -2.66 1.53 -10.27
N LEU A 238 -3.45 2.13 -11.17
CA LEU A 238 -4.20 1.41 -12.19
C LEU A 238 -3.26 0.71 -13.19
N VAL A 239 -2.22 1.42 -13.64
CA VAL A 239 -1.17 0.83 -14.49
C VAL A 239 -0.42 -0.28 -13.75
N GLY A 240 -0.12 -0.10 -12.46
CA GLY A 240 0.47 -1.13 -11.61
C GLY A 240 -0.42 -2.36 -11.48
N ALA A 241 -1.73 -2.17 -11.29
CA ALA A 241 -2.69 -3.25 -11.21
C ALA A 241 -2.80 -4.02 -12.55
N LEU A 242 -2.86 -3.31 -13.68
CA LEU A 242 -2.79 -3.90 -15.02
C LEU A 242 -1.50 -4.71 -15.20
N SER A 243 -0.38 -4.17 -14.74
CA SER A 243 0.93 -4.81 -14.82
C SER A 243 0.99 -6.12 -14.02
N VAL A 244 0.40 -6.14 -12.82
CA VAL A 244 0.27 -7.36 -12.00
C VAL A 244 -0.58 -8.42 -12.69
N ILE A 245 -1.71 -8.03 -13.30
CA ILE A 245 -2.63 -8.94 -13.98
C ILE A 245 -1.99 -9.53 -15.24
N CYS A 246 -1.36 -8.68 -16.06
CA CYS A 246 -0.72 -9.08 -17.32
C CYS A 246 0.62 -9.79 -17.10
N GLY A 247 1.24 -9.62 -15.93
CA GLY A 247 2.58 -10.15 -15.64
C GLY A 247 3.69 -9.44 -16.42
N GLN A 248 3.46 -8.19 -16.84
CA GLN A 248 4.37 -7.34 -17.58
C GLN A 248 4.42 -5.97 -16.92
N ASP A 249 5.60 -5.34 -16.87
CA ASP A 249 5.73 -4.00 -16.29
C ASP A 249 5.31 -2.93 -17.31
N LEU A 250 4.14 -2.35 -17.09
CA LEU A 250 3.57 -1.29 -17.91
C LEU A 250 3.79 0.10 -17.29
N LEU A 251 4.36 0.20 -16.09
CA LEU A 251 4.60 1.48 -15.42
C LEU A 251 5.64 2.30 -16.17
N PRO A 252 5.43 3.62 -16.34
CA PRO A 252 6.45 4.51 -16.89
C PRO A 252 7.68 4.54 -15.98
N SER A 253 8.88 4.69 -16.55
CA SER A 253 10.10 4.86 -15.76
C SER A 253 10.10 6.20 -15.02
N GLY A 254 10.88 6.31 -13.95
CA GLY A 254 11.02 7.59 -13.24
C GLY A 254 11.52 8.73 -14.13
N GLU A 255 12.31 8.43 -15.16
CA GLU A 255 12.74 9.43 -16.14
C GLU A 255 11.59 9.87 -17.06
N GLN A 256 10.76 8.93 -17.53
CA GLN A 256 9.58 9.26 -18.35
C GLN A 256 8.59 10.14 -17.57
N ILE A 257 8.39 9.87 -16.27
CA ILE A 257 7.55 10.70 -15.41
C ILE A 257 8.14 12.09 -15.24
N ARG A 258 9.44 12.18 -14.94
CA ARG A 258 10.14 13.46 -14.78
C ARG A 258 10.07 14.30 -16.05
N GLU A 259 10.39 13.70 -17.19
CA GLU A 259 10.33 14.34 -18.50
C GLU A 259 8.92 14.86 -18.79
N SER A 260 7.88 14.07 -18.49
CA SER A 260 6.48 14.47 -18.68
C SER A 260 6.12 15.69 -17.82
N VAL A 261 6.43 15.68 -16.52
CA VAL A 261 6.12 16.80 -15.62
C VAL A 261 6.92 18.04 -15.98
N MET A 262 8.21 17.90 -16.29
CA MET A 262 9.04 19.05 -16.71
C MET A 262 8.53 19.67 -18.01
N ARG A 263 8.07 18.86 -18.98
CA ARG A 263 7.45 19.36 -20.21
C ARG A 263 6.14 20.08 -19.97
N LEU A 264 5.30 19.59 -19.04
CA LEU A 264 4.07 20.30 -18.65
C LEU A 264 4.38 21.67 -18.05
N VAL A 265 5.28 21.73 -17.08
CA VAL A 265 5.68 22.98 -16.44
C VAL A 265 6.29 23.94 -17.46
N GLY A 266 7.15 23.43 -18.37
CA GLY A 266 7.68 24.22 -19.48
C GLY A 266 6.63 24.72 -20.47
N ALA A 267 5.50 24.03 -20.59
CA ALA A 267 4.34 24.43 -21.39
C ALA A 267 3.34 25.33 -20.62
N GLY A 268 3.67 25.71 -19.37
CA GLY A 268 2.87 26.64 -18.57
C GLY A 268 1.93 25.97 -17.57
N ALA A 269 2.02 24.66 -17.34
CA ALA A 269 1.29 24.02 -16.26
C ALA A 269 1.79 24.51 -14.89
N VAL A 270 0.89 24.53 -13.91
CA VAL A 270 1.19 24.93 -12.53
C VAL A 270 0.84 23.84 -11.53
N ASP A 271 1.43 23.90 -10.36
CA ASP A 271 0.99 23.08 -9.24
C ASP A 271 -0.42 23.49 -8.76
N GLY A 272 -1.31 22.53 -8.54
CA GLY A 272 -2.70 22.81 -8.15
C GLY A 272 -2.84 23.56 -6.82
N LEU A 273 -1.93 23.28 -5.87
CA LEU A 273 -1.95 23.85 -4.51
C LEU A 273 -1.19 25.17 -4.41
N SER A 274 -0.03 25.31 -5.04
CA SER A 274 0.79 26.53 -5.00
C SER A 274 0.41 27.53 -6.09
N GLY A 275 -0.06 27.05 -7.24
CA GLY A 275 -0.37 27.86 -8.43
C GLY A 275 0.88 28.37 -9.13
N ARG A 276 2.05 27.82 -8.82
CA ARG A 276 3.34 28.19 -9.42
C ARG A 276 3.77 27.16 -10.45
N ALA A 277 4.51 27.61 -11.45
CA ALA A 277 5.15 26.74 -12.43
C ALA A 277 6.39 26.08 -11.80
N GLU A 278 6.20 24.96 -11.13
CA GLU A 278 7.26 24.23 -10.44
C GLU A 278 7.06 22.71 -10.61
N PRO A 279 8.12 21.89 -10.54
CA PRO A 279 8.04 20.44 -10.72
C PRO A 279 7.48 19.76 -9.46
N SER A 280 6.24 20.06 -9.13
CA SER A 280 5.46 19.47 -8.05
C SER A 280 4.06 19.08 -8.54
N VAL A 281 3.40 18.22 -7.78
CA VAL A 281 2.01 17.82 -8.00
C VAL A 281 1.30 17.92 -6.65
N ASP A 282 0.23 18.70 -6.58
CA ASP A 282 -0.55 18.94 -5.36
C ASP A 282 0.27 19.41 -4.14
N GLY A 283 1.25 20.28 -4.39
CA GLY A 283 2.15 20.82 -3.37
C GLY A 283 3.24 19.85 -2.93
N LEU A 284 3.34 18.67 -3.56
CA LEU A 284 4.37 17.69 -3.27
C LEU A 284 5.48 17.75 -4.31
N PRO A 285 6.76 17.82 -3.89
CA PRO A 285 7.88 17.63 -4.79
C PRO A 285 7.72 16.36 -5.62
N LEU A 286 8.06 16.43 -6.92
CA LEU A 286 7.97 15.33 -7.88
C LEU A 286 8.61 14.04 -7.35
N GLU A 287 9.66 14.13 -6.54
CA GLU A 287 10.35 13.01 -5.92
C GLU A 287 9.38 12.06 -5.20
N HIS A 288 8.31 12.56 -4.57
CA HIS A 288 7.33 11.71 -3.90
C HIS A 288 6.56 10.82 -4.88
N THR A 289 6.19 11.35 -6.04
CA THR A 289 5.52 10.57 -7.10
C THR A 289 6.47 9.52 -7.67
N LEU A 290 7.75 9.86 -7.85
CA LEU A 290 8.77 8.93 -8.33
C LEU A 290 8.99 7.78 -7.33
N GLU A 291 9.13 8.11 -6.04
CA GLU A 291 9.25 7.12 -4.98
C GLU A 291 8.03 6.19 -4.92
N LEU A 292 6.83 6.76 -4.97
CA LEU A 292 5.59 5.97 -4.94
C LEU A 292 5.45 5.04 -6.15
N VAL A 293 5.80 5.49 -7.35
CA VAL A 293 5.74 4.63 -8.54
C VAL A 293 6.72 3.47 -8.43
N GLU A 294 7.93 3.70 -7.89
CA GLU A 294 8.87 2.62 -7.63
C GLU A 294 8.37 1.67 -6.52
N GLU A 295 7.68 2.20 -5.49
CA GLU A 295 6.96 1.38 -4.50
C GLU A 295 5.91 0.48 -5.17
N ILE A 296 5.09 1.02 -6.08
CA ILE A 296 4.12 0.25 -6.86
C ILE A 296 4.84 -0.80 -7.73
N ARG A 297 5.96 -0.43 -8.37
CA ARG A 297 6.73 -1.33 -9.25
C ARG A 297 7.25 -2.55 -8.50
N PHE A 298 7.57 -2.43 -7.21
CA PHE A 298 7.89 -3.60 -6.38
C PHE A 298 6.72 -4.58 -6.24
N HIS A 299 5.48 -4.11 -6.34
CA HIS A 299 4.31 -4.98 -6.38
C HIS A 299 4.05 -5.53 -7.77
N VAL A 300 4.68 -5.06 -8.84
CA VAL A 300 4.52 -5.51 -10.24
C VAL A 300 5.47 -6.64 -10.62
N HIS A 301 6.75 -6.52 -10.31
CA HIS A 301 7.72 -7.58 -10.62
C HIS A 301 7.60 -8.75 -9.64
N PRO A 302 7.91 -9.99 -10.02
CA PRO A 302 8.30 -10.98 -9.02
C PRO A 302 9.57 -10.48 -8.31
N SER A 303 9.67 -10.69 -7.00
CA SER A 303 10.84 -10.25 -6.24
C SER A 303 12.12 -10.82 -6.86
N PRO A 304 13.21 -10.04 -7.01
CA PRO A 304 14.52 -10.59 -7.37
C PRO A 304 14.92 -11.75 -6.47
N LEU A 305 14.55 -11.68 -5.17
CA LEU A 305 14.82 -12.73 -4.19
C LEU A 305 14.07 -14.05 -4.45
N ARG A 306 13.06 -14.09 -5.34
CA ARG A 306 12.46 -15.35 -5.80
C ARG A 306 13.35 -16.11 -6.78
N ARG A 307 14.27 -15.42 -7.45
CA ARG A 307 15.30 -15.99 -8.32
C ARG A 307 16.69 -15.65 -7.76
N VAL A 308 16.83 -15.81 -6.45
CA VAL A 308 18.04 -15.40 -5.71
C VAL A 308 19.31 -16.14 -6.13
N ARG A 309 19.19 -17.31 -6.75
CA ARG A 309 20.35 -18.08 -7.21
C ARG A 309 21.17 -17.22 -8.19
N GLU A 310 22.46 -17.09 -7.89
CA GLU A 310 23.44 -16.26 -8.59
C GLU A 310 23.14 -14.75 -8.63
N LEU A 311 22.09 -14.29 -7.94
CA LEU A 311 21.75 -12.87 -7.86
C LEU A 311 22.85 -12.11 -7.09
N PRO A 312 23.43 -11.03 -7.65
CA PRO A 312 24.35 -10.16 -6.93
C PRO A 312 23.59 -9.33 -5.89
N VAL A 313 23.81 -9.63 -4.60
CA VAL A 313 23.13 -8.98 -3.48
C VAL A 313 24.14 -8.28 -2.57
N GLY A 314 23.92 -6.99 -2.31
CA GLY A 314 24.69 -6.22 -1.35
C GLY A 314 24.06 -6.30 0.04
N VAL A 315 24.85 -6.42 1.09
CA VAL A 315 24.43 -6.34 2.49
C VAL A 315 25.19 -5.19 3.13
N VAL A 316 24.48 -4.20 3.66
CA VAL A 316 25.08 -3.04 4.34
C VAL A 316 24.86 -3.18 5.84
N GLY A 317 25.98 -3.27 6.57
CA GLY A 317 26.06 -3.56 8.00
C GLY A 317 26.25 -5.05 8.28
N ALA A 318 27.30 -5.39 9.02
CA ALA A 318 27.74 -6.73 9.42
C ALA A 318 27.48 -7.00 10.92
N GLY A 319 26.44 -6.39 11.50
CA GLY A 319 25.91 -6.80 12.81
C GLY A 319 25.14 -8.13 12.74
N GLN A 320 24.53 -8.57 13.85
CA GLN A 320 23.82 -9.86 13.93
C GLN A 320 22.84 -10.10 12.77
N SER A 321 21.96 -9.14 12.46
CA SER A 321 21.00 -9.26 11.35
C SER A 321 21.68 -9.31 9.97
N GLY A 322 22.77 -8.57 9.78
CA GLY A 322 23.54 -8.55 8.54
C GLY A 322 24.26 -9.86 8.26
N LEU A 323 24.87 -10.45 9.29
CA LEU A 323 25.48 -11.77 9.20
C LEU A 323 24.43 -12.86 8.95
N ALA A 324 23.31 -12.82 9.67
CA ALA A 324 22.22 -13.79 9.51
C ALA A 324 21.61 -13.77 8.11
N VAL A 325 21.34 -12.58 7.54
CA VAL A 325 20.81 -12.50 6.17
C VAL A 325 21.85 -12.87 5.12
N SER A 326 23.13 -12.61 5.36
CA SER A 326 24.21 -13.05 4.48
C SER A 326 24.27 -14.58 4.40
N ARG A 327 24.17 -15.26 5.56
CA ARG A 327 24.07 -16.74 5.61
C ARG A 327 22.86 -17.26 4.85
N LEU A 328 21.69 -16.64 5.05
CA LEU A 328 20.47 -17.02 4.35
C LEU A 328 20.58 -16.79 2.84
N LEU A 329 21.23 -15.72 2.39
CA LEU A 329 21.43 -15.46 0.98
C LEU A 329 22.40 -16.46 0.35
N LEU A 330 23.53 -16.74 1.01
CA LEU A 330 24.49 -17.75 0.57
C LEU A 330 23.87 -19.14 0.50
N SER A 331 23.07 -19.55 1.50
CA SER A 331 22.39 -20.85 1.50
C SER A 331 21.37 -21.00 0.38
N ARG A 332 20.96 -19.89 -0.26
CA ARG A 332 20.10 -19.87 -1.45
C ARG A 332 20.87 -19.61 -2.75
N GLY A 333 22.20 -19.61 -2.69
CA GLY A 333 23.09 -19.49 -3.83
C GLY A 333 23.27 -18.08 -4.37
N ALA A 334 22.99 -17.03 -3.59
CA ALA A 334 23.25 -15.65 -4.00
C ALA A 334 24.76 -15.34 -4.06
N ARG A 335 25.13 -14.31 -4.85
CA ARG A 335 26.48 -13.72 -4.82
C ARG A 335 26.47 -12.52 -3.87
N VAL A 336 26.98 -12.70 -2.66
CA VAL A 336 26.82 -11.73 -1.58
C VAL A 336 28.04 -10.82 -1.44
N ARG A 337 27.79 -9.50 -1.35
CA ARG A 337 28.80 -8.49 -1.01
C ARG A 337 28.42 -7.79 0.29
N VAL A 338 29.25 -7.88 1.32
CA VAL A 338 29.00 -7.28 2.63
C VAL A 338 29.86 -6.03 2.81
N SER A 339 29.26 -4.93 3.26
CA SER A 339 29.98 -3.69 3.56
C SER A 339 29.63 -3.17 4.95
N ASP A 340 30.62 -2.83 5.77
CA ASP A 340 30.45 -2.22 7.11
C ASP A 340 31.47 -1.09 7.30
N GLU A 341 31.04 0.01 7.92
CA GLU A 341 31.92 1.13 8.28
C GLU A 341 32.94 0.77 9.35
N ARG A 342 32.70 -0.32 10.10
CA ARG A 342 33.60 -0.86 11.11
C ARG A 342 34.46 -1.96 10.49
N THR A 343 35.65 -2.12 11.02
CA THR A 343 36.45 -3.32 10.80
C THR A 343 35.93 -4.42 11.72
N VAL A 344 35.40 -5.50 11.16
CA VAL A 344 34.89 -6.67 11.89
C VAL A 344 35.64 -7.92 11.45
N GLN A 345 35.70 -8.93 12.31
CA GLN A 345 36.21 -10.24 11.93
C GLN A 345 35.20 -10.93 11.00
N VAL A 346 35.67 -11.43 9.86
CA VAL A 346 34.85 -12.20 8.92
C VAL A 346 34.62 -13.60 9.51
N PRO A 347 33.37 -14.04 9.70
CA PRO A 347 33.07 -15.41 10.11
C PRO A 347 33.49 -16.43 9.03
N GLU A 348 34.07 -17.56 9.43
CA GLU A 348 34.52 -18.63 8.51
C GLU A 348 33.38 -19.11 7.60
N ASP A 349 32.16 -19.19 8.13
CA ASP A 349 30.98 -19.64 7.39
C ASP A 349 30.45 -18.61 6.36
N LEU A 350 31.09 -17.44 6.27
CA LEU A 350 30.80 -16.36 5.32
C LEU A 350 32.00 -15.99 4.42
N GLU A 351 33.02 -16.85 4.33
CA GLU A 351 34.15 -16.65 3.41
C GLU A 351 33.72 -16.60 1.92
N GLY A 352 32.56 -17.17 1.58
CA GLY A 352 31.96 -17.07 0.24
C GLY A 352 31.43 -15.67 -0.12
N CYS A 353 31.36 -14.75 0.84
CA CYS A 353 31.00 -13.35 0.59
C CYS A 353 32.23 -12.53 0.17
N GLN A 354 32.01 -11.49 -0.63
CA GLN A 354 33.00 -10.41 -0.79
C GLN A 354 32.80 -9.36 0.30
N TRP A 355 33.87 -8.75 0.80
CA TRP A 355 33.81 -7.83 1.94
C TRP A 355 34.46 -6.48 1.66
N GLU A 356 33.83 -5.41 2.13
CA GLU A 356 34.41 -4.07 2.27
C GLU A 356 34.24 -3.61 3.72
N LEU A 357 35.35 -3.42 4.43
CA LEU A 357 35.36 -3.06 5.84
C LEU A 357 36.02 -1.70 6.04
N GLY A 358 35.56 -0.95 7.05
CA GLY A 358 36.07 0.38 7.37
C GLY A 358 35.51 1.52 6.51
N ARG A 359 34.64 1.21 5.53
CA ARG A 359 34.05 2.19 4.61
C ARG A 359 32.85 1.63 3.84
N HIS A 360 32.18 2.51 3.11
CA HIS A 360 31.08 2.21 2.20
C HIS A 360 31.33 2.88 0.84
N THR A 361 31.56 2.11 -0.23
CA THR A 361 31.78 2.66 -1.58
C THR A 361 30.76 2.16 -2.62
N LEU A 362 30.35 3.08 -3.50
CA LEU A 362 29.49 2.73 -4.65
C LEU A 362 30.22 1.81 -5.64
N GLU A 363 31.54 1.91 -5.71
CA GLU A 363 32.36 1.04 -6.56
C GLU A 363 32.28 -0.41 -6.14
N PHE A 364 32.39 -0.70 -4.83
CA PHE A 364 32.23 -2.03 -4.30
C PHE A 364 30.83 -2.61 -4.56
N MET A 365 29.79 -1.77 -4.53
CA MET A 365 28.41 -2.18 -4.83
C MET A 365 28.06 -2.19 -6.33
N ARG A 366 29.02 -1.99 -7.23
CA ARG A 366 28.77 -1.95 -8.68
C ARG A 366 28.20 -3.29 -9.18
N GLY A 367 27.07 -3.24 -9.88
CA GLY A 367 26.41 -4.42 -10.46
C GLY A 367 25.58 -5.23 -9.45
N VAL A 368 25.42 -4.76 -8.22
CA VAL A 368 24.44 -5.30 -7.28
C VAL A 368 23.03 -4.98 -7.78
N GLU A 369 22.15 -5.99 -7.76
CA GLU A 369 20.75 -5.86 -8.20
C GLU A 369 19.77 -5.62 -7.04
N LEU A 370 20.19 -5.89 -5.81
CA LEU A 370 19.40 -5.63 -4.60
C LEU A 370 20.31 -5.44 -3.39
N VAL A 371 19.97 -4.50 -2.52
CA VAL A 371 20.68 -4.25 -1.26
C VAL A 371 19.79 -4.53 -0.06
N VAL A 372 20.30 -5.31 0.88
CA VAL A 372 19.72 -5.54 2.20
C VAL A 372 20.43 -4.64 3.22
N ARG A 373 19.67 -3.75 3.84
CA ARG A 373 20.16 -2.84 4.89
C ARG A 373 19.89 -3.43 6.27
N SER A 374 20.93 -3.54 7.08
CA SER A 374 20.78 -3.85 8.51
C SER A 374 20.04 -2.71 9.25
N PRO A 375 19.17 -3.00 10.24
CA PRO A 375 18.36 -1.98 10.91
C PRO A 375 19.15 -0.79 11.48
N GLY A 376 20.37 -1.03 11.97
CA GLY A 376 21.24 -0.03 12.59
C GLY A 376 21.98 0.91 11.63
N VAL A 377 21.94 0.68 10.32
CA VAL A 377 22.63 1.53 9.33
C VAL A 377 21.75 2.72 8.97
N ASP A 378 22.25 3.96 9.06
CA ASP A 378 21.46 5.15 8.69
C ASP A 378 21.05 5.09 7.19
N PRO A 379 19.74 5.17 6.85
CA PRO A 379 19.30 5.11 5.46
C PRO A 379 19.75 6.31 4.60
N ARG A 380 20.28 7.37 5.21
CA ARG A 380 20.71 8.60 4.53
C ARG A 380 22.18 8.62 4.15
N ILE A 381 22.94 7.56 4.47
CA ILE A 381 24.36 7.52 4.09
C ILE A 381 24.52 7.65 2.56
N PRO A 382 25.62 8.27 2.09
CA PRO A 382 25.83 8.51 0.66
C PRO A 382 25.70 7.26 -0.22
N LEU A 383 26.12 6.09 0.29
CA LEU A 383 25.99 4.80 -0.41
C LEU A 383 24.52 4.47 -0.73
N ILE A 384 23.65 4.47 0.28
CA ILE A 384 22.23 4.11 0.12
C ILE A 384 21.53 5.09 -0.82
N ARG A 385 21.79 6.40 -0.65
CA ARG A 385 21.24 7.43 -1.55
C ARG A 385 21.70 7.22 -2.99
N GLY A 386 23.00 6.98 -3.20
CA GLY A 386 23.56 6.76 -4.54
C GLY A 386 23.09 5.48 -5.21
N LEU A 387 22.74 4.44 -4.44
CA LEU A 387 22.13 3.21 -4.96
C LEU A 387 20.67 3.43 -5.37
N ARG A 388 19.89 4.10 -4.52
CA ARG A 388 18.49 4.46 -4.82
C ARG A 388 18.38 5.33 -6.07
N GLN A 389 19.28 6.31 -6.23
CA GLN A 389 19.34 7.14 -7.44
C GLN A 389 19.62 6.34 -8.73
N ARG A 390 20.25 5.18 -8.61
CA ARG A 390 20.50 4.25 -9.73
C ARG A 390 19.38 3.21 -9.90
N GLY A 391 18.29 3.33 -9.15
CA GLY A 391 17.17 2.38 -9.18
C GLY A 391 17.48 1.04 -8.51
N VAL A 392 18.55 0.92 -7.73
CA VAL A 392 18.85 -0.33 -7.00
C VAL A 392 17.94 -0.42 -5.77
N PRO A 393 17.11 -1.47 -5.66
CA PRO A 393 16.25 -1.70 -4.50
C PRO A 393 17.04 -1.80 -3.21
N VAL A 394 16.58 -1.11 -2.16
CA VAL A 394 17.13 -1.18 -0.81
C VAL A 394 16.03 -1.62 0.16
N VAL A 395 16.14 -2.82 0.71
CA VAL A 395 15.14 -3.44 1.61
C VAL A 395 15.73 -3.72 2.99
N SER A 396 14.88 -3.88 4.02
CA SER A 396 15.33 -4.36 5.33
C SER A 396 15.66 -5.84 5.32
N GLU A 397 16.41 -6.29 6.33
CA GLU A 397 16.56 -7.72 6.63
C GLU A 397 15.22 -8.44 6.80
N LEU A 398 14.26 -7.83 7.52
CA LEU A 398 12.92 -8.38 7.73
C LEU A 398 12.22 -8.66 6.39
N GLU A 399 12.26 -7.67 5.49
CA GLU A 399 11.67 -7.76 4.16
C GLU A 399 12.37 -8.81 3.29
N ALA A 400 13.71 -8.84 3.29
CA ALA A 400 14.48 -9.81 2.52
C ALA A 400 14.24 -11.25 3.01
N ALA A 401 14.32 -11.47 4.33
CA ALA A 401 14.09 -12.78 4.94
C ALA A 401 12.66 -13.27 4.68
N TYR A 402 11.65 -12.40 4.81
CA TYR A 402 10.27 -12.75 4.49
C TYR A 402 10.11 -13.17 3.02
N GLN A 403 10.73 -12.45 2.08
CA GLN A 403 10.65 -12.79 0.66
C GLN A 403 11.40 -14.08 0.29
N LEU A 404 12.47 -14.42 1.01
CA LEU A 404 13.22 -15.66 0.82
C LEU A 404 12.49 -16.86 1.41
N GLY A 405 11.79 -16.71 2.54
CA GLY A 405 11.18 -17.84 3.26
C GLY A 405 9.67 -17.98 3.10
N GLU A 406 8.94 -16.90 2.87
CA GLU A 406 7.47 -16.79 3.04
C GLU A 406 6.94 -17.46 4.33
N PRO A 407 7.54 -17.22 5.52
CA PRO A 407 7.16 -17.92 6.75
C PRO A 407 5.77 -17.54 7.26
N LYS A 408 5.21 -18.37 8.13
CA LYS A 408 3.97 -18.06 8.87
C LYS A 408 4.31 -17.16 10.06
N VAL A 409 3.92 -15.89 9.99
CA VAL A 409 4.33 -14.87 10.96
C VAL A 409 3.16 -14.33 11.76
N VAL A 410 3.35 -14.23 13.08
CA VAL A 410 2.64 -13.32 13.98
C VAL A 410 3.53 -12.11 14.22
N ALA A 411 3.13 -10.91 13.83
CA ALA A 411 3.94 -9.70 13.98
C ALA A 411 3.29 -8.74 14.97
N VAL A 412 4.03 -8.33 16.00
CA VAL A 412 3.56 -7.42 17.05
C VAL A 412 4.36 -6.11 16.98
N THR A 413 3.65 -4.99 16.87
CA THR A 413 4.22 -3.65 17.04
C THR A 413 3.46 -2.85 18.11
N GLY A 414 4.05 -1.73 18.51
CA GLY A 414 3.56 -0.85 19.57
C GLY A 414 4.67 0.09 19.99
N SER A 415 4.37 1.12 20.79
CA SER A 415 5.42 1.91 21.43
C SER A 415 6.09 1.09 22.54
N LEU A 416 5.30 0.40 23.36
CA LEU A 416 5.75 -0.52 24.42
C LEU A 416 5.18 -1.94 24.21
N GLY A 417 5.54 -2.91 25.06
CA GLY A 417 4.89 -4.23 25.13
C GLY A 417 5.26 -5.28 24.07
N LYS A 418 5.85 -4.87 22.93
CA LYS A 418 6.16 -5.77 21.79
C LYS A 418 6.86 -7.08 22.14
N ARG A 419 7.94 -7.00 22.93
CA ARG A 419 8.77 -8.16 23.29
C ARG A 419 8.05 -9.04 24.31
N SER A 420 7.53 -8.43 25.37
CA SER A 420 6.74 -9.10 26.40
C SER A 420 5.56 -9.86 25.79
N THR A 421 4.86 -9.26 24.82
CA THR A 421 3.73 -9.91 24.11
C THR A 421 4.16 -11.18 23.37
N ILE A 422 5.25 -11.14 22.59
CA ILE A 422 5.70 -12.34 21.86
C ILE A 422 6.26 -13.42 22.81
N GLU A 423 6.85 -13.03 23.94
CA GLU A 423 7.31 -13.96 24.97
C GLU A 423 6.14 -14.65 25.67
N LEU A 424 5.07 -13.91 25.99
CA LEU A 424 3.82 -14.46 26.52
C LEU A 424 3.17 -15.41 25.51
N LEU A 425 3.09 -15.01 24.23
CA LEU A 425 2.59 -15.88 23.16
C LEU A 425 3.41 -17.16 23.08
N GLY A 426 4.75 -17.07 23.15
CA GLY A 426 5.64 -18.22 23.20
C GLY A 426 5.30 -19.18 24.34
N GLN A 427 5.15 -18.68 25.56
CA GLN A 427 4.79 -19.50 26.73
C GLN A 427 3.42 -20.16 26.62
N ILE A 428 2.42 -19.44 26.09
CA ILE A 428 1.08 -19.98 25.86
C ILE A 428 1.15 -21.12 24.84
N MET A 429 1.82 -20.89 23.73
CA MET A 429 1.92 -21.85 22.63
C MET A 429 2.74 -23.09 23.01
N GLU A 430 3.80 -22.94 23.81
CA GLU A 430 4.55 -24.04 24.42
C GLU A 430 3.64 -24.91 25.30
N SER A 431 2.84 -24.27 26.17
CA SER A 431 1.86 -24.95 27.04
C SER A 431 0.77 -25.67 26.24
N CYS A 432 0.52 -25.24 25.01
CA CYS A 432 -0.40 -25.88 24.06
C CYS A 432 0.27 -26.98 23.22
N SER A 433 1.54 -27.32 23.48
CA SER A 433 2.36 -28.26 22.69
C SER A 433 2.47 -27.86 21.21
N ARG A 434 2.53 -26.56 20.94
CA ARG A 434 2.66 -25.96 19.61
C ARG A 434 3.71 -24.84 19.62
N PRO A 435 4.99 -25.16 19.88
CA PRO A 435 6.04 -24.14 20.01
C PRO A 435 6.08 -23.18 18.83
N ILE A 436 6.38 -21.92 19.11
CA ILE A 436 6.51 -20.85 18.13
C ILE A 436 7.88 -20.19 18.29
N ALA A 437 8.59 -19.97 17.18
CA ALA A 437 9.89 -19.34 17.22
C ALA A 437 9.77 -17.84 17.50
N LEU A 438 10.61 -17.27 18.36
CA LEU A 438 10.53 -15.87 18.79
C LEU A 438 11.70 -15.05 18.21
N GLY A 439 11.43 -13.86 17.68
CA GLY A 439 12.48 -12.99 17.15
C GLY A 439 12.02 -11.58 16.79
N GLY A 440 12.75 -10.93 15.88
CA GLY A 440 12.42 -9.60 15.36
C GLY A 440 13.53 -8.57 15.60
N ASN A 441 13.17 -7.34 16.01
CA ASN A 441 14.12 -6.24 16.16
C ASN A 441 15.21 -6.47 17.22
N LYS A 442 14.88 -7.23 18.28
CA LYS A 442 15.80 -7.64 19.34
C LYS A 442 15.70 -9.16 19.48
N GLY A 443 16.82 -9.82 19.76
CA GLY A 443 16.90 -11.29 19.75
C GLY A 443 17.30 -11.82 18.38
N LYS A 444 16.81 -13.02 18.01
CA LYS A 444 17.11 -13.64 16.71
C LYS A 444 16.48 -12.85 15.57
N ALA A 445 17.24 -12.65 14.50
CA ALA A 445 16.75 -12.04 13.27
C ALA A 445 15.79 -13.01 12.53
N LEU A 446 14.93 -12.51 11.64
CA LEU A 446 14.01 -13.39 10.90
C LEU A 446 14.80 -14.37 10.00
N SER A 447 15.87 -13.89 9.40
CA SER A 447 16.81 -14.71 8.61
C SER A 447 17.45 -15.83 9.43
N GLU A 448 17.76 -15.59 10.70
CA GLU A 448 18.29 -16.58 11.63
C GLU A 448 17.24 -17.66 11.94
N LEU A 449 16.00 -17.25 12.25
CA LEU A 449 14.90 -18.19 12.49
C LEU A 449 14.59 -19.08 11.28
N LEU A 450 14.69 -18.53 10.06
CA LEU A 450 14.49 -19.27 8.82
C LEU A 450 15.60 -20.28 8.52
N LEU A 451 16.83 -20.03 8.99
CA LEU A 451 17.94 -20.97 8.88
C LEU A 451 17.80 -22.13 9.87
N GLU A 452 17.23 -21.87 11.04
CA GLU A 452 16.98 -22.89 12.07
C GLU A 452 15.84 -23.82 11.68
N ASP A 453 14.63 -23.28 11.46
CA ASP A 453 13.47 -24.05 11.02
C ASP A 453 12.46 -23.16 10.29
N PRO A 454 12.41 -23.22 8.94
CA PRO A 454 11.49 -22.41 8.16
C PRO A 454 10.02 -22.87 8.24
N SER A 455 9.75 -24.07 8.80
CA SER A 455 8.40 -24.63 8.87
C SER A 455 7.59 -24.13 10.07
N ASN A 456 8.27 -23.63 11.10
CA ASN A 456 7.66 -23.15 12.33
C ASN A 456 6.91 -21.84 12.11
N TRP A 457 5.89 -21.64 12.94
CA TRP A 457 5.35 -20.31 13.15
C TRP A 457 6.42 -19.42 13.79
N MET A 458 6.39 -18.13 13.49
CA MET A 458 7.34 -17.15 14.00
C MET A 458 6.59 -15.96 14.59
N ALA A 459 6.84 -15.66 15.86
CA ALA A 459 6.35 -14.45 16.52
C ALA A 459 7.45 -13.38 16.53
N LEU A 460 7.18 -12.26 15.86
CA LEU A 460 8.16 -11.20 15.63
C LEU A 460 7.76 -9.91 16.33
N ALA A 461 8.65 -9.38 17.17
CA ALA A 461 8.54 -8.03 17.70
C ALA A 461 9.12 -7.04 16.68
N VAL A 462 8.25 -6.27 16.00
CA VAL A 462 8.64 -5.42 14.86
C VAL A 462 8.70 -3.94 15.26
N SER A 463 9.84 -3.30 14.99
CA SER A 463 10.04 -1.86 15.26
C SER A 463 9.57 -0.96 14.12
N SER A 464 9.35 0.33 14.41
CA SER A 464 9.00 1.33 13.39
C SER A 464 10.05 1.41 12.28
N PHE A 465 11.35 1.38 12.62
CA PHE A 465 12.45 1.42 11.65
C PHE A 465 12.46 0.24 10.68
N GLN A 466 12.06 -0.96 11.14
CA GLN A 466 11.91 -2.11 10.25
C GLN A 466 10.71 -1.92 9.31
N MET A 467 9.59 -1.41 9.83
CA MET A 467 8.37 -1.16 9.04
C MET A 467 8.53 -0.10 7.96
N GLU A 468 9.40 0.90 8.13
CA GLU A 468 9.65 1.93 7.11
C GLU A 468 10.06 1.37 5.73
N SER A 469 10.69 0.19 5.71
CA SER A 469 11.26 -0.40 4.49
C SER A 469 10.69 -1.77 4.14
N ILE A 470 9.54 -2.13 4.71
CA ILE A 470 8.79 -3.29 4.23
C ILE A 470 8.06 -2.94 2.93
N VAL A 471 7.92 -3.96 2.09
CA VAL A 471 7.23 -3.87 0.81
C VAL A 471 6.25 -5.03 0.66
N ARG A 472 6.69 -6.28 0.88
CA ARG A 472 5.87 -7.49 0.76
C ARG A 472 5.64 -8.21 2.08
N PHE A 473 6.32 -7.79 3.15
CA PHE A 473 6.08 -8.34 4.48
C PHE A 473 4.58 -8.39 4.79
N ARG A 474 4.07 -9.60 4.94
CA ARG A 474 2.64 -9.89 5.18
C ARG A 474 2.54 -10.92 6.31
N PRO A 475 2.42 -10.47 7.57
CA PRO A 475 2.14 -11.37 8.68
C PRO A 475 0.71 -11.92 8.56
N ARG A 476 0.52 -13.18 8.96
CA ARG A 476 -0.82 -13.80 9.00
C ARG A 476 -1.65 -13.23 10.14
N VAL A 477 -0.99 -12.87 11.24
CA VAL A 477 -1.58 -12.17 12.38
C VAL A 477 -0.71 -10.93 12.66
N ALA A 478 -1.31 -9.75 12.63
CA ALA A 478 -0.64 -8.50 12.99
C ALA A 478 -1.29 -7.92 14.25
N ALA A 479 -0.51 -7.31 15.12
CA ALA A 479 -1.03 -6.61 16.29
C ALA A 479 -0.39 -5.24 16.46
N ILE A 480 -1.21 -4.24 16.80
CA ILE A 480 -0.76 -2.91 17.22
C ILE A 480 -1.24 -2.68 18.65
N LEU A 481 -0.31 -2.74 19.61
CA LEU A 481 -0.62 -2.69 21.05
C LEU A 481 -1.04 -1.29 21.53
N ASN A 482 -0.25 -0.28 21.17
CA ASN A 482 -0.43 1.09 21.63
C ASN A 482 0.39 2.09 20.79
N ILE A 483 -0.06 3.34 20.82
CA ILE A 483 0.65 4.50 20.29
C ILE A 483 1.04 5.41 21.45
N ARG A 484 2.33 5.62 21.66
CA ARG A 484 2.86 6.65 22.59
C ARG A 484 3.76 7.60 21.80
N PRO A 485 3.71 8.91 22.08
CA PRO A 485 4.69 9.85 21.53
C PRO A 485 6.10 9.32 21.81
N SER A 486 6.95 9.29 20.78
CA SER A 486 8.33 8.84 20.92
C SER A 486 9.26 9.95 20.45
N HIS A 487 10.21 10.31 21.30
CA HIS A 487 11.28 11.26 20.95
C HIS A 487 12.30 10.69 19.94
N LEU A 488 12.19 9.39 19.59
CA LEU A 488 13.16 8.67 18.76
C LEU A 488 12.84 8.68 17.26
N VAL A 489 11.61 9.03 16.89
CA VAL A 489 11.27 9.37 15.51
C VAL A 489 11.40 10.88 15.44
N ARG A 490 12.56 11.36 14.97
CA ARG A 490 12.90 12.79 14.90
C ARG A 490 11.68 13.59 14.43
N ASP A 491 11.17 14.46 15.30
CA ASP A 491 10.09 15.43 15.06
C ASP A 491 8.82 14.91 14.37
N SER A 492 8.36 13.70 14.71
CA SER A 492 7.13 13.17 14.11
C SER A 492 5.91 13.36 15.00
N ALA A 493 4.88 14.06 14.50
CA ALA A 493 3.58 14.14 15.15
C ALA A 493 2.99 12.73 15.42
N PRO A 494 2.10 12.55 16.41
CA PRO A 494 1.46 11.26 16.71
C PRO A 494 0.83 10.56 15.49
N THR A 495 0.38 11.34 14.50
CA THR A 495 -0.16 10.87 13.20
C THR A 495 0.85 10.06 12.40
N GLU A 496 2.11 10.46 12.40
CA GLU A 496 3.20 9.77 11.69
C GLU A 496 3.54 8.43 12.36
N THR A 497 3.52 8.38 13.69
CA THR A 497 3.71 7.12 14.42
C THR A 497 2.61 6.11 14.09
N VAL A 498 1.35 6.56 14.00
CA VAL A 498 0.22 5.72 13.55
C VAL A 498 0.46 5.23 12.12
N ARG A 499 0.85 6.13 11.21
CA ARG A 499 1.13 5.81 9.79
C ARG A 499 2.20 4.73 9.64
N ILE A 500 3.34 4.88 10.31
CA ILE A 500 4.43 3.90 10.21
C ILE A 500 4.00 2.54 10.80
N LYS A 501 3.29 2.55 11.93
CA LYS A 501 2.84 1.32 12.59
C LYS A 501 1.73 0.60 11.84
N SER A 502 0.84 1.31 11.14
CA SER A 502 -0.19 0.69 10.32
C SER A 502 0.37 -0.06 9.11
N ARG A 503 1.63 0.20 8.71
CA ARG A 503 2.30 -0.57 7.66
C ARG A 503 2.37 -2.07 7.98
N ILE A 504 2.36 -2.47 9.26
CA ILE A 504 2.41 -3.89 9.66
C ILE A 504 1.32 -4.76 8.99
N PHE A 505 0.17 -4.16 8.67
CA PHE A 505 -0.95 -4.84 8.02
C PHE A 505 -1.18 -4.39 6.57
N MET A 506 -0.33 -3.55 5.97
CA MET A 506 -0.59 -2.97 4.64
C MET A 506 -0.70 -4.01 3.52
N ASN A 507 -0.10 -5.19 3.72
CA ASN A 507 -0.12 -6.31 2.79
C ASN A 507 -1.06 -7.45 3.23
N GLN A 508 -1.73 -7.31 4.39
CA GLN A 508 -2.72 -8.28 4.86
C GLN A 508 -3.94 -8.28 3.93
N GLY A 509 -4.49 -9.46 3.66
CA GLY A 509 -5.70 -9.66 2.87
C GLY A 509 -6.85 -10.20 3.71
N ALA A 510 -7.93 -10.60 3.04
CA ALA A 510 -9.18 -11.04 3.68
C ALA A 510 -9.05 -12.26 4.63
N GLU A 511 -7.96 -13.05 4.52
CA GLU A 511 -7.71 -14.25 5.34
C GLU A 511 -6.66 -14.01 6.44
N ASP A 512 -6.24 -12.77 6.63
CA ASP A 512 -5.31 -12.40 7.68
C ASP A 512 -6.06 -11.68 8.81
N LEU A 513 -5.47 -11.73 10.00
CA LEU A 513 -6.05 -11.18 11.22
C LEU A 513 -5.25 -9.94 11.66
N LEU A 514 -5.98 -8.89 12.00
CA LEU A 514 -5.45 -7.72 12.68
C LEU A 514 -6.01 -7.64 14.11
N ILE A 515 -5.15 -7.48 15.11
CA ILE A 515 -5.51 -7.27 16.50
C ILE A 515 -5.20 -5.82 16.87
N LEU A 516 -6.20 -5.07 17.33
CA LEU A 516 -6.06 -3.66 17.71
C LEU A 516 -6.51 -3.42 19.14
N ASN A 517 -5.84 -2.49 19.81
CA ASN A 517 -6.25 -2.03 21.14
C ASN A 517 -7.37 -0.99 21.05
N TYR A 518 -8.57 -1.36 21.49
CA TYR A 518 -9.76 -0.52 21.47
C TYR A 518 -9.65 0.65 22.46
N ASP A 519 -8.87 0.50 23.52
CA ASP A 519 -8.63 1.56 24.51
C ASP A 519 -7.75 2.70 23.97
N ASP A 520 -7.05 2.48 22.84
CA ASP A 520 -6.31 3.53 22.14
C ASP A 520 -7.16 4.10 20.99
N PRO A 521 -7.78 5.28 21.14
CA PRO A 521 -8.69 5.83 20.14
C PRO A 521 -8.02 6.09 18.78
N ARG A 522 -6.68 6.22 18.74
CA ARG A 522 -5.93 6.40 17.49
C ARG A 522 -5.86 5.13 16.64
N LEU A 523 -6.08 3.97 17.24
CA LEU A 523 -6.09 2.68 16.54
C LEU A 523 -7.47 2.35 15.96
N ARG A 524 -8.55 2.91 16.51
CA ARG A 524 -9.92 2.62 16.06
C ARG A 524 -10.13 2.83 14.54
N PRO A 525 -9.68 3.96 13.94
CA PRO A 525 -9.83 4.19 12.50
C PRO A 525 -8.99 3.26 11.61
N LEU A 526 -8.07 2.46 12.18
CA LEU A 526 -7.26 1.52 11.40
C LEU A 526 -8.05 0.26 11.02
N ALA A 527 -9.11 -0.08 11.77
CA ALA A 527 -9.98 -1.20 11.41
C ALA A 527 -10.62 -0.98 10.03
N ASP A 528 -11.04 0.24 9.74
CA ASP A 528 -11.60 0.66 8.45
C ASP A 528 -10.58 0.64 7.31
N LYS A 529 -9.30 0.36 7.59
CA LYS A 529 -8.20 0.24 6.60
C LYS A 529 -7.75 -1.21 6.38
N HIS A 530 -8.16 -2.16 7.22
CA HIS A 530 -7.80 -3.56 7.08
C HIS A 530 -8.80 -4.36 6.23
N TRP A 531 -8.34 -5.19 5.28
CA TRP A 531 -9.21 -6.03 4.44
C TRP A 531 -9.71 -7.30 5.12
N GLY A 532 -8.96 -7.82 6.09
CA GLY A 532 -9.31 -9.04 6.79
C GLY A 532 -10.14 -8.79 8.03
N GLU A 533 -10.15 -9.80 8.90
CA GLU A 533 -10.81 -9.73 10.19
C GLU A 533 -10.02 -8.83 11.13
N THR A 534 -10.71 -7.95 11.85
CA THR A 534 -10.13 -7.15 12.93
C THR A 534 -10.75 -7.59 14.24
N LEU A 535 -9.91 -7.99 15.19
CA LEU A 535 -10.31 -8.32 16.57
C LEU A 535 -9.79 -7.26 17.53
N TRP A 536 -10.59 -6.96 18.54
CA TRP A 536 -10.30 -5.92 19.51
C TRP A 536 -9.80 -6.48 20.83
N ILE A 537 -8.89 -5.76 21.48
CA ILE A 537 -8.60 -5.94 22.91
C ILE A 537 -9.07 -4.72 23.70
N SER A 538 -9.50 -4.92 24.94
CA SER A 538 -9.93 -3.84 25.83
C SER A 538 -9.73 -4.21 27.30
N SER A 539 -9.21 -3.29 28.10
CA SER A 539 -9.16 -3.41 29.57
C SER A 539 -10.36 -2.82 30.27
N ARG A 540 -11.19 -2.05 29.57
CA ARG A 540 -12.17 -1.15 30.18
C ARG A 540 -13.60 -1.61 29.98
N GLU A 541 -13.89 -2.08 28.78
CA GLU A 541 -15.25 -2.38 28.34
C GLU A 541 -15.29 -3.59 27.40
N PRO A 542 -16.43 -4.31 27.35
CA PRO A 542 -16.66 -5.33 26.34
C PRO A 542 -16.50 -4.80 24.92
N VAL A 543 -16.07 -5.67 24.01
CA VAL A 543 -15.91 -5.37 22.57
C VAL A 543 -16.67 -6.38 21.74
N ASP A 544 -17.22 -5.94 20.60
CA ASP A 544 -18.08 -6.78 19.76
C ASP A 544 -17.43 -8.09 19.34
N ARG A 545 -16.13 -8.07 18.99
CA ARG A 545 -15.35 -9.25 18.61
C ARG A 545 -13.92 -9.10 19.10
N GLY A 546 -13.48 -10.02 19.95
CA GLY A 546 -12.12 -10.04 20.46
C GLY A 546 -12.01 -10.52 21.90
N ALA A 547 -11.31 -9.79 22.74
CA ALA A 547 -11.11 -10.14 24.15
C ALA A 547 -11.07 -8.89 25.06
N TRP A 548 -11.63 -9.00 26.26
CA TRP A 548 -11.61 -7.90 27.23
C TRP A 548 -11.40 -8.38 28.66
N MET A 549 -11.13 -7.43 29.57
CA MET A 549 -11.04 -7.68 31.01
C MET A 549 -12.39 -7.48 31.71
N GLU A 550 -12.80 -8.45 32.52
CA GLU A 550 -13.84 -8.36 33.56
C GLU A 550 -13.20 -8.63 34.92
N GLY A 551 -12.79 -7.56 35.61
CA GLY A 551 -12.04 -7.64 36.85
C GLY A 551 -10.69 -8.35 36.64
N LYS A 552 -10.55 -9.57 37.21
CA LYS A 552 -9.38 -10.44 37.05
C LYS A 552 -9.62 -11.60 36.08
N THR A 553 -10.55 -11.44 35.14
CA THR A 553 -10.87 -12.48 34.15
C THR A 553 -10.76 -11.90 32.75
N ILE A 554 -10.08 -12.60 31.86
CA ILE A 554 -10.11 -12.34 30.42
C ILE A 554 -11.34 -13.03 29.85
N VAL A 555 -12.23 -12.28 29.21
CA VAL A 555 -13.34 -12.81 28.45
C VAL A 555 -12.95 -12.88 26.98
N LEU A 556 -13.12 -14.05 26.36
CA LEU A 556 -12.73 -14.33 24.99
C LEU A 556 -13.99 -14.51 24.13
N ALA A 557 -14.19 -13.65 23.14
CA ALA A 557 -15.31 -13.70 22.19
C ALA A 557 -14.91 -13.27 20.76
N PRO A 558 -14.02 -14.02 20.06
CA PRO A 558 -13.53 -13.63 18.74
C PRO A 558 -14.61 -13.69 17.64
N GLN A 559 -15.63 -14.56 17.79
CA GLN A 559 -16.80 -14.61 16.91
C GLN A 559 -17.96 -13.71 17.35
N GLY A 560 -17.79 -12.95 18.44
CA GLY A 560 -18.85 -12.16 19.08
C GLY A 560 -19.67 -12.91 20.13
N GLU A 561 -19.51 -14.22 20.22
CA GLU A 561 -20.03 -15.03 21.32
C GLU A 561 -18.92 -15.39 22.30
N VAL A 562 -19.21 -15.37 23.60
CA VAL A 562 -18.22 -15.72 24.62
C VAL A 562 -17.90 -17.20 24.56
N VAL A 563 -16.66 -17.53 24.18
CA VAL A 563 -16.15 -18.90 24.06
C VAL A 563 -15.25 -19.31 25.23
N GLY A 564 -14.82 -18.36 26.07
CA GLY A 564 -13.95 -18.66 27.21
C GLY A 564 -13.87 -17.53 28.23
N ARG A 565 -13.62 -17.92 29.48
CA ARG A 565 -13.30 -17.03 30.60
C ARG A 565 -12.02 -17.53 31.26
N ILE A 566 -10.95 -16.75 31.16
CA ILE A 566 -9.60 -17.15 31.57
C ILE A 566 -9.21 -16.31 32.79
N PRO A 567 -9.00 -16.93 33.97
CA PRO A 567 -8.53 -16.20 35.14
C PRO A 567 -7.18 -15.54 34.89
N TRP A 568 -7.02 -14.33 35.42
CA TRP A 568 -5.86 -13.47 35.21
C TRP A 568 -5.32 -12.94 36.53
N GLU A 569 -4.14 -13.45 36.93
CA GLU A 569 -3.48 -13.07 38.18
C GLU A 569 -2.06 -12.52 38.00
N ALA A 570 -1.49 -12.61 36.80
CA ALA A 570 -0.11 -12.21 36.57
C ALA A 570 0.07 -10.69 36.44
N CYS A 571 1.22 -10.19 36.96
CA CYS A 571 1.60 -8.78 36.94
C CYS A 571 2.23 -8.40 35.59
N VAL A 572 1.47 -8.49 34.49
CA VAL A 572 1.89 -7.96 33.18
C VAL A 572 0.80 -7.06 32.59
N PRO A 573 1.16 -6.14 31.68
CA PRO A 573 0.18 -5.26 31.05
C PRO A 573 -0.94 -6.07 30.36
N TYR A 574 -2.18 -5.64 30.56
CA TYR A 574 -3.36 -6.30 29.97
C TYR A 574 -3.26 -6.35 28.43
N GLU A 575 -2.68 -5.32 27.81
CA GLU A 575 -2.59 -5.18 26.36
C GLU A 575 -1.72 -6.29 25.76
N ASP A 576 -0.62 -6.63 26.43
CA ASP A 576 0.28 -7.69 26.02
C ASP A 576 -0.41 -9.06 26.16
N MET A 577 -1.07 -9.28 27.29
CA MET A 577 -1.74 -10.54 27.60
C MET A 577 -2.94 -10.82 26.68
N LEU A 578 -3.87 -9.87 26.56
CA LEU A 578 -5.05 -10.00 25.70
C LEU A 578 -4.65 -10.24 24.25
N THR A 579 -3.61 -9.54 23.77
CA THR A 579 -3.06 -9.75 22.42
C THR A 579 -2.47 -11.14 22.27
N ALA A 580 -1.68 -11.61 23.23
CA ALA A 580 -1.08 -12.95 23.19
C ALA A 580 -2.15 -14.06 23.21
N VAL A 581 -3.20 -13.91 24.01
CA VAL A 581 -4.34 -14.85 24.08
C VAL A 581 -5.10 -14.89 22.76
N LEU A 582 -5.46 -13.74 22.19
CA LEU A 582 -6.15 -13.70 20.89
C LEU A 582 -5.29 -14.24 19.76
N ALA A 583 -3.99 -13.92 19.74
CA ALA A 583 -3.06 -14.49 18.78
C ALA A 583 -3.02 -16.01 18.93
N ALA A 584 -2.79 -16.56 20.13
CA ALA A 584 -2.77 -18.01 20.36
C ALA A 584 -4.09 -18.69 19.93
N TRP A 585 -5.24 -18.08 20.24
CA TRP A 585 -6.55 -18.55 19.80
C TRP A 585 -6.63 -18.62 18.27
N SER A 586 -6.16 -17.59 17.55
CA SER A 586 -6.14 -17.57 16.08
C SER A 586 -5.18 -18.61 15.47
N LEU A 587 -4.17 -19.06 16.23
CA LEU A 587 -3.29 -20.19 15.89
C LEU A 587 -3.89 -21.55 16.31
N GLY A 588 -5.14 -21.55 16.77
CA GLY A 588 -5.93 -22.75 17.06
C GLY A 588 -5.82 -23.26 18.49
N ALA A 589 -5.36 -22.46 19.45
CA ALA A 589 -5.42 -22.81 20.87
C ALA A 589 -6.89 -22.81 21.35
N THR A 590 -7.31 -23.86 22.04
CA THR A 590 -8.68 -23.96 22.58
C THR A 590 -8.84 -23.15 23.87
N PRO A 591 -10.06 -22.73 24.26
CA PRO A 591 -10.29 -22.06 25.53
C PRO A 591 -9.75 -22.84 26.74
N SER A 592 -9.85 -24.18 26.73
CA SER A 592 -9.30 -25.04 27.78
C SER A 592 -7.76 -24.98 27.85
N GLN A 593 -7.10 -24.99 26.69
CA GLN A 593 -5.64 -24.85 26.64
C GLN A 593 -5.18 -23.47 27.11
N LEU A 594 -5.89 -22.41 26.72
CA LEU A 594 -5.60 -21.04 27.15
C LEU A 594 -5.76 -20.87 28.66
N MET A 595 -6.81 -21.46 29.26
CA MET A 595 -6.98 -21.51 30.71
C MET A 595 -5.82 -22.23 31.40
N SER A 596 -5.43 -23.40 30.90
CA SER A 596 -4.31 -24.15 31.47
C SER A 596 -2.98 -23.41 31.31
N ALA A 597 -2.78 -22.69 30.20
CA ALA A 597 -1.58 -21.89 29.96
C ALA A 597 -1.49 -20.72 30.94
N ALA A 598 -2.59 -19.98 31.14
CA ALA A 598 -2.65 -18.82 32.03
C ALA A 598 -2.19 -19.14 33.46
N ALA A 599 -2.54 -20.32 33.99
CA ALA A 599 -2.12 -20.78 35.31
C ALA A 599 -0.60 -21.06 35.44
N ARG A 600 0.13 -21.16 34.32
CA ARG A 600 1.56 -21.51 34.26
C ARG A 600 2.44 -20.36 33.76
N LEU A 601 1.85 -19.20 33.46
CA LEU A 601 2.59 -18.07 32.89
C LEU A 601 3.56 -17.47 33.91
N VAL A 602 4.78 -17.26 33.45
CA VAL A 602 5.81 -16.54 34.19
C VAL A 602 5.92 -15.13 33.60
N PRO A 603 5.84 -14.07 34.40
CA PRO A 603 6.02 -12.70 33.91
C PRO A 603 7.34 -12.58 33.12
N PRO A 604 7.35 -11.93 31.95
CA PRO A 604 8.57 -11.68 31.21
C PRO A 604 9.57 -10.89 32.05
N LYS A 605 10.87 -11.16 31.86
CA LYS A 605 11.93 -10.36 32.51
C LYS A 605 11.91 -8.94 31.92
N THR A 606 11.59 -7.95 32.75
CA THR A 606 11.52 -6.52 32.39
C THR A 606 12.83 -5.96 31.87
#